data_AF-T1G8R8-F1
#
_entry.id   AF-T1G8R8-F1
#
_cell.length_a   1.000
_cell.length_b   1.000
_cell.length_c   1.000
_cell.angle_alpha   90.00
_cell.angle_beta   90.00
_cell.angle_gamma   90.00
#
_symmetry.space_group_name_H-M   'P 1'
#
loop_
_entity.id
_entity.type
_entity.pdbx_description
1 polymer ?
#
loop_
_entity_poly.entity_id
_entity_poly.type
_entity_poly.pdbx_seq_one_letter_code
_entity_poly.pdbx_strand_id
1 'polypeptide(L)'
;QNDRRFYVVMWKKEHQTYWKQEPFRAVGDAGVQIKVVHSIEGPGEMMRNSLWHREGKEDETRNLFNDENKIGWQAKTSYRWELMHRPSIGLIRVKFFNDKRLIVDSGDLFDNTYRGGRVGLFCFSQSKVIWSDLVTRCNGQYLSVCVSVCVFVRVFVCVFVCE
;
A
#
# COMPACT_ATOMS: atom_id res chain seq x y z
N GLN A 1 12.31 -12.58 2.27
CA GLN A 1 12.05 -11.11 2.28
C GLN A 1 12.39 -10.55 3.65
N ASN A 2 12.73 -9.26 3.70
CA ASN A 2 13.09 -8.54 4.92
C ASN A 2 12.38 -7.17 4.95
N ASP A 3 12.71 -6.38 5.97
CA ASP A 3 12.34 -4.98 6.19
C ASP A 3 12.75 -3.99 5.07
N ARG A 4 13.44 -4.45 4.02
CA ARG A 4 13.85 -3.64 2.85
C ARG A 4 13.16 -4.02 1.54
N ARG A 5 12.43 -5.15 1.53
CA ARG A 5 11.97 -5.83 0.30
C ARG A 5 10.52 -6.29 0.43
N PHE A 6 9.59 -5.43 0.06
CA PHE A 6 8.15 -5.69 0.11
C PHE A 6 7.38 -4.79 -0.85
N TYR A 7 6.12 -5.13 -1.14
CA TYR A 7 5.17 -4.20 -1.75
C TYR A 7 4.28 -3.59 -0.68
N VAL A 8 3.87 -2.35 -0.86
CA VAL A 8 3.03 -1.61 0.09
C VAL A 8 1.91 -0.89 -0.64
N VAL A 9 0.68 -1.16 -0.21
CA VAL A 9 -0.51 -0.39 -0.58
C VAL A 9 -0.69 0.73 0.45
N MET A 10 -0.89 1.95 -0.02
CA MET A 10 -0.91 3.17 0.80
C MET A 10 -2.09 4.04 0.47
N TRP A 11 -2.61 4.80 1.45
CA TRP A 11 -3.70 5.75 1.22
C TRP A 11 -3.55 7.00 2.09
N LYS A 12 -3.58 8.21 1.53
CA LYS A 12 -3.48 9.49 2.27
C LYS A 12 -4.75 10.35 2.10
N LYS A 13 -5.11 11.09 3.15
CA LYS A 13 -6.29 11.98 3.18
C LYS A 13 -6.14 13.16 2.23
N GLU A 14 -5.00 13.81 2.33
CA GLU A 14 -4.74 15.17 1.88
C GLU A 14 -3.29 15.23 1.41
N HIS A 15 -3.01 16.12 0.45
CA HIS A 15 -1.65 16.40 0.04
C HIS A 15 -0.85 17.00 1.21
N GLN A 16 0.37 16.49 1.47
CA GLN A 16 1.22 16.98 2.55
C GLN A 16 2.70 16.76 2.22
N THR A 17 3.51 17.83 2.35
CA THR A 17 4.98 17.70 2.42
C THR A 17 5.37 17.11 3.78
N TYR A 18 6.34 16.19 3.82
CA TYR A 18 6.86 15.64 5.07
C TYR A 18 7.61 16.72 5.86
N TRP A 19 7.51 16.70 7.19
CA TRP A 19 8.05 17.78 8.03
C TRP A 19 9.58 17.76 8.14
N LYS A 20 10.22 16.58 8.01
CA LYS A 20 11.67 16.48 7.83
C LYS A 20 12.01 16.57 6.35
N GLN A 21 12.76 17.61 5.96
CA GLN A 21 13.20 17.80 4.57
C GLN A 21 14.45 16.99 4.20
N GLU A 22 15.16 16.45 5.21
CA GLU A 22 16.28 15.53 5.02
C GLU A 22 15.81 14.07 4.99
N PRO A 23 16.47 13.17 4.22
CA PRO A 23 17.58 13.47 3.30
C PRO A 23 17.13 14.09 1.96
N PHE A 24 15.82 14.12 1.68
CA PHE A 24 15.26 14.87 0.55
C PHE A 24 13.80 15.25 0.81
N ARG A 25 13.31 16.30 0.12
CA ARG A 25 11.94 16.81 0.27
C ARG A 25 10.90 15.78 -0.18
N ALA A 26 10.33 15.05 0.78
CA ALA A 26 9.25 14.10 0.52
C ALA A 26 7.89 14.78 0.44
N VAL A 27 7.11 14.49 -0.62
CA VAL A 27 5.78 15.06 -0.84
C VAL A 27 4.81 13.92 -1.12
N GLY A 28 3.77 13.79 -0.30
CA GLY A 28 2.75 12.75 -0.44
C GLY A 28 1.42 13.35 -0.88
N ASP A 29 0.91 12.93 -2.04
CA ASP A 29 -0.42 13.31 -2.54
C ASP A 29 -1.53 12.56 -1.78
N ALA A 30 -2.76 13.09 -1.85
CA ALA A 30 -3.97 12.36 -1.45
C ALA A 30 -4.26 11.20 -2.41
N GLY A 31 -5.11 10.25 -1.99
CA GLY A 31 -5.45 9.07 -2.79
C GLY A 31 -4.65 7.82 -2.44
N VAL A 32 -5.01 6.73 -3.11
CA VAL A 32 -4.35 5.42 -2.99
C VAL A 32 -3.04 5.43 -3.80
N GLN A 33 -1.99 4.81 -3.28
CA GLN A 33 -0.72 4.58 -3.97
C GLN A 33 -0.30 3.13 -3.76
N ILE A 34 0.31 2.50 -4.76
CA ILE A 34 0.93 1.18 -4.60
C ILE A 34 2.40 1.34 -4.98
N LYS A 35 3.29 0.89 -4.09
CA LYS A 35 4.75 0.96 -4.31
C LYS A 35 5.38 -0.40 -4.10
N VAL A 36 6.45 -0.67 -4.84
CA VAL A 36 7.44 -1.67 -4.48
C VAL A 36 8.56 -0.98 -3.73
N VAL A 37 8.93 -1.53 -2.57
CA VAL A 37 10.08 -1.11 -1.77
C VAL A 37 11.20 -2.07 -2.07
N HIS A 38 12.30 -1.54 -2.61
CA HIS A 38 13.55 -2.25 -2.87
C HIS A 38 14.69 -1.38 -2.35
N SER A 39 14.79 -1.28 -1.03
CA SER A 39 15.70 -0.34 -0.38
C SER A 39 17.11 -0.92 -0.22
N ILE A 40 18.11 -0.16 -0.68
CA ILE A 40 19.52 -0.48 -0.46
C ILE A 40 19.90 -0.16 1.00
N GLU A 41 19.54 1.03 1.50
CA GLU A 41 19.88 1.46 2.87
C GLU A 41 19.15 0.65 3.95
N GLY A 42 17.86 0.39 3.72
CA GLY A 42 16.92 -0.22 4.66
C GLY A 42 16.25 0.79 5.60
N PRO A 43 15.67 0.32 6.72
CA PRO A 43 14.98 1.20 7.67
C PRO A 43 15.86 2.33 8.17
N GLY A 44 15.51 3.55 7.77
CA GLY A 44 16.33 4.74 8.00
C GLY A 44 15.65 6.00 7.50
N GLU A 45 16.39 7.10 7.50
CA GLU A 45 15.88 8.42 7.11
C GLU A 45 15.52 8.49 5.61
N MET A 46 16.29 7.81 4.75
CA MET A 46 16.01 7.73 3.31
C MET A 46 14.71 6.97 3.04
N MET A 47 14.63 5.69 3.44
CA MET A 47 13.45 4.85 3.26
C MET A 47 12.17 5.48 3.83
N ARG A 48 12.26 6.16 4.98
CA ARG A 48 11.17 6.95 5.57
C ARG A 48 10.64 8.02 4.60
N ASN A 49 11.53 8.82 4.02
CA ASN A 49 11.14 9.87 3.07
C ASN A 49 10.66 9.26 1.74
N SER A 50 11.27 8.19 1.25
CA SER A 50 10.89 7.42 0.05
C SER A 50 9.51 6.76 0.15
N LEU A 51 9.11 6.31 1.34
CA LEU A 51 7.75 5.83 1.60
C LEU A 51 6.73 6.97 1.52
N TRP A 52 7.06 8.16 2.05
CA TRP A 52 6.17 9.32 1.99
C TRP A 52 6.07 9.96 0.59
N HIS A 53 7.17 9.99 -0.16
CA HIS A 53 7.28 10.70 -1.43
C HIS A 53 6.53 10.02 -2.59
N ARG A 54 5.70 10.76 -3.33
CA ARG A 54 4.69 10.26 -4.28
C ARG A 54 5.21 9.64 -5.59
N GLU A 55 6.39 10.05 -6.07
CA GLU A 55 6.97 9.59 -7.35
C GLU A 55 7.91 8.36 -7.16
N GLY A 56 8.10 7.91 -5.92
CA GLY A 56 9.15 6.96 -5.55
C GLY A 56 10.48 7.67 -5.29
N LYS A 57 11.54 6.87 -5.14
CA LYS A 57 12.93 7.32 -4.98
C LYS A 57 13.83 6.19 -5.48
N GLU A 58 14.77 6.53 -6.36
CA GLU A 58 15.81 5.62 -6.85
C GLU A 58 16.51 4.89 -5.70
N ASP A 59 16.84 3.61 -5.91
CA ASP A 59 17.42 2.68 -4.93
C ASP A 59 16.61 2.42 -3.65
N GLU A 60 15.35 2.87 -3.61
CA GLU A 60 14.52 2.84 -2.40
C GLU A 60 13.08 2.37 -2.64
N THR A 61 12.32 3.13 -3.43
CA THR A 61 10.91 2.83 -3.71
C THR A 61 10.55 3.16 -5.16
N ARG A 62 9.76 2.31 -5.82
CA ARG A 62 9.18 2.59 -7.13
C ARG A 62 7.66 2.54 -7.04
N ASN A 63 7.00 3.55 -7.57
CA ASN A 63 5.54 3.55 -7.70
C ASN A 63 5.09 2.60 -8.80
N LEU A 64 4.02 1.86 -8.51
CA LEU A 64 3.28 1.01 -9.45
C LEU A 64 1.93 1.64 -9.81
N PHE A 65 1.32 2.38 -8.88
CA PHE A 65 0.03 3.03 -9.07
C PHE A 65 -0.07 4.27 -8.18
N ASN A 66 -0.79 5.28 -8.69
CA ASN A 66 -1.29 6.45 -7.95
C ASN A 66 -2.74 6.67 -8.40
N ASP A 67 -3.67 6.86 -7.47
CA ASP A 67 -5.05 7.21 -7.78
C ASP A 67 -5.13 8.62 -8.38
N GLU A 68 -5.46 8.69 -9.67
CA GLU A 68 -5.60 9.94 -10.42
C GLU A 68 -6.67 10.87 -9.87
N ASN A 69 -7.72 10.31 -9.24
CA ASN A 69 -8.79 11.06 -8.61
C ASN A 69 -8.37 11.67 -7.26
N LYS A 70 -7.22 11.22 -6.72
CA LYS A 70 -6.63 11.67 -5.45
C LYS A 70 -7.62 11.62 -4.28
N ILE A 71 -8.52 10.63 -4.27
CA ILE A 71 -9.63 10.54 -3.32
C ILE A 71 -9.07 10.23 -1.94
N GLY A 72 -9.07 11.24 -1.07
CA GLY A 72 -8.75 11.07 0.34
C GLY A 72 -9.71 10.11 1.04
N TRP A 73 -9.19 9.35 2.00
CA TRP A 73 -10.04 8.69 2.99
C TRP A 73 -10.84 9.71 3.80
N GLN A 74 -11.98 9.29 4.35
CA GLN A 74 -12.82 10.10 5.22
C GLN A 74 -12.76 9.62 6.67
N ALA A 75 -13.06 10.53 7.60
CA ALA A 75 -12.99 10.26 9.03
C ALA A 75 -14.24 9.52 9.52
N LYS A 76 -14.05 8.45 10.31
CA LYS A 76 -15.11 7.60 10.87
C LYS A 76 -15.90 6.80 9.81
N THR A 77 -15.29 6.51 8.68
CA THR A 77 -15.89 5.81 7.53
C THR A 77 -15.34 4.39 7.45
N SER A 78 -16.13 3.38 7.09
CA SER A 78 -15.62 2.02 6.85
C SER A 78 -15.22 1.83 5.39
N TYR A 79 -14.02 1.31 5.15
CA TYR A 79 -13.56 0.94 3.81
C TYR A 79 -13.14 -0.52 3.77
N ARG A 80 -13.77 -1.29 2.89
CA ARG A 80 -13.32 -2.63 2.55
C ARG A 80 -12.33 -2.53 1.41
N TRP A 81 -11.27 -3.31 1.44
CA TRP A 81 -10.37 -3.44 0.30
C TRP A 81 -10.05 -4.90 0.03
N GLU A 82 -9.78 -5.16 -1.24
CA GLU A 82 -9.54 -6.48 -1.78
C GLU A 82 -8.29 -6.43 -2.65
N LEU A 83 -7.40 -7.40 -2.46
CA LEU A 83 -6.10 -7.48 -3.09
C LEU A 83 -5.91 -8.87 -3.66
N MET A 84 -5.82 -8.90 -4.99
CA MET A 84 -5.42 -10.07 -5.74
C MET A 84 -3.94 -9.97 -6.05
N HIS A 85 -3.18 -11.00 -5.69
CA HIS A 85 -1.81 -11.16 -6.17
C HIS A 85 -1.56 -12.55 -6.74
N ARG A 86 -1.01 -12.61 -7.96
CA ARG A 86 -0.59 -13.82 -8.63
C ARG A 86 0.91 -13.75 -8.97
N PRO A 87 1.80 -14.24 -8.10
CA PRO A 87 3.24 -14.10 -8.27
C PRO A 87 3.81 -14.81 -9.50
N SER A 88 3.11 -15.81 -10.01
CA SER A 88 3.49 -16.58 -11.20
C SER A 88 3.45 -15.76 -12.50
N ILE A 89 2.70 -14.65 -12.53
CA ILE A 89 2.63 -13.73 -13.68
C ILE A 89 2.91 -12.27 -13.30
N GLY A 90 3.20 -11.99 -12.02
CA GLY A 90 3.41 -10.65 -11.48
C GLY A 90 2.14 -9.79 -11.35
N LEU A 91 0.94 -10.36 -11.49
CA LEU A 91 -0.30 -9.59 -11.41
C LEU A 91 -0.57 -9.14 -9.97
N ILE A 92 -0.69 -7.82 -9.77
CA ILE A 92 -1.14 -7.15 -8.55
C ILE A 92 -2.39 -6.35 -8.92
N ARG A 93 -3.49 -6.51 -8.17
CA ARG A 93 -4.67 -5.64 -8.28
C ARG A 93 -5.28 -5.35 -6.92
N VAL A 94 -5.55 -4.09 -6.65
CA VAL A 94 -6.20 -3.62 -5.43
C VAL A 94 -7.48 -2.88 -5.76
N LYS A 95 -8.54 -3.21 -5.02
CA LYS A 95 -9.83 -2.50 -5.06
C LYS A 95 -10.16 -1.96 -3.69
N PHE A 96 -10.72 -0.76 -3.63
CA PHE A 96 -11.28 -0.16 -2.42
C PHE A 96 -12.76 0.10 -2.62
N PHE A 97 -13.53 -0.19 -1.58
CA PHE A 97 -14.96 -0.04 -1.51
C PHE A 97 -15.34 0.81 -0.30
N ASN A 98 -16.24 1.76 -0.49
CA ASN A 98 -17.00 2.38 0.58
C ASN A 98 -18.36 1.68 0.63
N ASP A 99 -18.64 0.98 1.73
CA ASP A 99 -19.72 0.00 1.84
C ASP A 99 -19.75 -1.00 0.65
N LYS A 100 -20.68 -0.82 -0.29
CA LYS A 100 -20.84 -1.64 -1.51
C LYS A 100 -20.36 -0.94 -2.79
N ARG A 101 -19.95 0.33 -2.70
CA ARG A 101 -19.53 1.15 -3.85
C ARG A 101 -18.02 1.05 -4.04
N LEU A 102 -17.59 0.55 -5.20
CA LEU A 102 -16.20 0.66 -5.66
C LEU A 102 -15.81 2.15 -5.77
N ILE A 103 -14.74 2.54 -5.09
CA ILE A 103 -14.21 3.92 -5.09
C ILE A 103 -12.84 4.04 -5.73
N VAL A 104 -12.02 2.97 -5.69
CA VAL A 104 -10.73 2.89 -6.37
C VAL A 104 -10.56 1.46 -6.89
N ASP A 105 -10.10 1.31 -8.13
CA ASP A 105 -9.59 0.05 -8.69
C ASP A 105 -8.24 0.39 -9.33
N SER A 106 -7.17 -0.32 -8.96
CA SER A 106 -5.85 -0.09 -9.54
C SER A 106 -5.75 -0.54 -11.00
N GLY A 107 -6.74 -1.29 -11.48
CA GLY A 107 -6.57 -2.12 -12.67
C GLY A 107 -5.58 -3.26 -12.42
N ASP A 108 -5.24 -3.97 -13.50
CA ASP A 108 -4.28 -5.07 -13.47
C ASP A 108 -2.86 -4.50 -13.61
N LEU A 109 -2.11 -4.45 -12.51
CA LEU A 109 -0.70 -4.03 -12.50
C LEU A 109 0.20 -5.26 -12.65
N PHE A 110 1.31 -5.13 -13.37
CA PHE A 110 2.26 -6.23 -13.58
C PHE A 110 3.64 -5.87 -13.03
N ASP A 111 4.06 -6.58 -11.99
CA ASP A 111 5.38 -6.43 -11.39
C ASP A 111 5.92 -7.78 -10.87
N ASN A 112 7.14 -8.13 -11.27
CA ASN A 112 7.77 -9.42 -10.95
C ASN A 112 8.91 -9.30 -9.92
N THR A 113 9.05 -8.15 -9.25
CA THR A 113 10.15 -7.86 -8.30
C THR A 113 10.21 -8.87 -7.14
N TYR A 114 9.07 -9.28 -6.57
CA TYR A 114 9.01 -10.37 -5.58
C TYR A 114 7.89 -11.38 -5.86
N ARG A 115 8.27 -12.66 -5.95
CA ARG A 115 7.38 -13.78 -6.33
C ARG A 115 6.66 -14.46 -5.14
N GLY A 116 6.44 -13.75 -4.04
CA GLY A 116 5.91 -14.31 -2.78
C GLY A 116 6.26 -13.41 -1.59
N GLY A 117 6.11 -13.88 -0.35
CA GLY A 117 6.45 -13.05 0.83
C GLY A 117 5.66 -13.33 2.11
N ARG A 118 5.43 -12.27 2.93
CA ARG A 118 4.55 -12.28 4.12
C ARG A 118 3.44 -11.22 4.05
N VAL A 119 2.27 -11.50 4.65
CA VAL A 119 1.17 -10.53 4.80
C VAL A 119 1.34 -9.76 6.11
N GLY A 120 1.08 -8.45 6.11
CA GLY A 120 1.15 -7.63 7.32
C GLY A 120 0.42 -6.30 7.16
N LEU A 121 0.19 -5.60 8.26
CA LEU A 121 -0.43 -4.27 8.29
C LEU A 121 0.67 -3.19 8.35
N PHE A 122 0.43 -2.02 7.77
CA PHE A 122 1.38 -0.89 7.82
C PHE A 122 0.69 0.39 8.30
N CYS A 123 1.44 1.27 8.96
CA CYS A 123 0.96 2.58 9.34
C CYS A 123 2.13 3.57 9.36
N PHE A 124 1.90 4.80 8.91
CA PHE A 124 2.92 5.84 8.95
C PHE A 124 2.32 7.20 9.32
N SER A 125 2.73 7.71 10.48
CA SER A 125 2.30 8.99 11.06
C SER A 125 0.77 9.14 11.16
N GLN A 126 0.09 8.13 11.68
CA GLN A 126 -1.35 8.14 11.86
C GLN A 126 -1.75 7.33 13.11
N SER A 127 -2.64 7.89 13.93
CA SER A 127 -3.19 7.23 15.11
C SER A 127 -4.62 6.74 14.88
N LYS A 128 -5.10 5.87 15.78
CA LYS A 128 -6.49 5.35 15.82
C LYS A 128 -6.93 4.67 14.52
N VAL A 129 -6.03 3.87 13.93
CA VAL A 129 -6.34 2.95 12.84
C VAL A 129 -6.92 1.66 13.43
N ILE A 130 -8.03 1.15 12.88
CA ILE A 130 -8.61 -0.14 13.24
C ILE A 130 -8.69 -0.99 11.97
N TRP A 131 -7.92 -2.08 11.95
CA TRP A 131 -8.07 -3.13 10.95
C TRP A 131 -8.93 -4.24 11.55
N SER A 132 -9.96 -4.67 10.81
CA SER A 132 -10.94 -5.66 11.26
C SER A 132 -11.25 -6.63 10.10
N ASP A 133 -11.83 -7.78 10.42
CA ASP A 133 -12.30 -8.74 9.40
C ASP A 133 -11.20 -9.09 8.37
N LEU A 134 -9.98 -9.38 8.85
CA LEU A 134 -8.87 -9.80 8.00
C LEU A 134 -9.10 -11.23 7.51
N VAL A 135 -9.29 -11.39 6.21
CA VAL A 135 -9.41 -12.68 5.54
C VAL A 135 -8.31 -12.81 4.50
N THR A 136 -7.39 -13.76 4.70
CA THR A 136 -6.43 -14.21 3.69
C THR A 136 -6.88 -15.55 3.13
N ARG A 137 -6.81 -15.74 1.81
CA ARG A 137 -7.15 -17.00 1.13
C ARG A 137 -6.15 -17.31 0.03
N CYS A 138 -5.73 -18.56 -0.02
CA CYS A 138 -4.84 -19.08 -1.05
C CYS A 138 -5.58 -20.11 -1.90
N ASN A 139 -5.62 -19.86 -3.21
CA ASN A 139 -6.26 -20.77 -4.17
C ASN A 139 -5.21 -21.32 -5.15
N GLY A 140 -4.16 -21.96 -4.63
CA GLY A 140 -3.12 -22.73 -5.37
C GLY A 140 -2.29 -22.00 -6.45
N GLN A 141 -2.66 -20.78 -6.82
CA GLN A 141 -2.02 -19.99 -7.87
C GLN A 141 -2.01 -18.49 -7.54
N TYR A 142 -2.93 -18.00 -6.70
CA TYR A 142 -3.04 -16.61 -6.29
C TYR A 142 -3.47 -16.48 -4.83
N LEU A 143 -3.02 -15.39 -4.19
CA LEU A 143 -3.49 -14.93 -2.89
C LEU A 143 -4.60 -13.91 -3.10
N SER A 144 -5.66 -14.04 -2.33
CA SER A 144 -6.69 -13.02 -2.14
C SER A 144 -6.66 -12.56 -0.68
N VAL A 145 -6.44 -11.26 -0.47
CA VAL A 145 -6.59 -10.62 0.85
C VAL A 145 -7.79 -9.69 0.80
N CYS A 146 -8.74 -9.92 1.68
CA CYS A 146 -9.94 -9.11 1.85
C CYS A 146 -10.01 -8.62 3.29
N VAL A 147 -10.19 -7.32 3.50
CA VAL A 147 -10.20 -6.74 4.84
C VAL A 147 -11.19 -5.59 4.92
N SER A 148 -12.06 -5.62 5.94
CA SER A 148 -13.00 -4.54 6.25
C SER A 148 -12.37 -3.60 7.28
N VAL A 149 -11.82 -2.46 6.85
CA VAL A 149 -11.13 -1.52 7.74
C VAL A 149 -12.12 -0.46 8.23
N CYS A 150 -12.43 -0.48 9.53
CA CYS A 150 -13.28 0.53 10.15
C CYS A 150 -12.44 1.79 10.44
N VAL A 151 -12.49 2.75 9.53
CA VAL A 151 -11.46 3.76 9.37
C VAL A 151 -11.77 5.01 10.23
N PHE A 152 -11.06 5.12 11.36
CA PHE A 152 -10.95 6.34 12.17
C PHE A 152 -9.60 7.09 12.06
N VAL A 153 -8.54 6.70 11.33
CA VAL A 153 -8.47 6.29 9.91
C VAL A 153 -7.06 5.81 9.52
N ARG A 154 -6.89 4.70 8.77
CA ARG A 154 -6.07 4.55 7.53
C ARG A 154 -6.04 3.08 7.05
N VAL A 155 -5.64 2.81 5.81
CA VAL A 155 -5.60 1.45 5.23
C VAL A 155 -4.26 1.18 4.55
N PHE A 156 -3.57 0.11 4.95
CA PHE A 156 -2.35 -0.37 4.30
C PHE A 156 -2.14 -1.87 4.58
N VAL A 157 -1.67 -2.61 3.58
CA VAL A 157 -1.17 -3.99 3.74
C VAL A 157 0.11 -4.24 2.95
N CYS A 158 0.97 -5.07 3.54
CA CYS A 158 2.12 -5.77 2.98
C CYS A 158 1.66 -7.20 2.61
N VAL A 159 2.07 -7.76 1.47
CA VAL A 159 1.06 -8.30 0.55
C VAL A 159 0.96 -9.85 0.37
N PHE A 160 1.79 -10.72 0.96
CA PHE A 160 1.96 -12.11 0.40
C PHE A 160 1.96 -13.31 1.37
N VAL A 161 1.51 -14.48 0.94
CA VAL A 161 2.01 -15.87 1.18
C VAL A 161 1.04 -16.68 0.32
N CYS A 162 1.52 -17.45 -0.63
CA CYS A 162 1.27 -18.88 -0.62
C CYS A 162 2.24 -19.59 -1.56
N GLU A 163 2.77 -20.67 -1.02
CA GLU A 163 3.34 -21.79 -1.77
C GLU A 163 2.19 -22.59 -2.42
#